data_AF-A0A965CZA3-F1
#
_entry.id   AF-A0A965CZA3-F1
#
_cell.length_a   1.000
_cell.length_b   1.000
_cell.length_c   1.000
_cell.angle_alpha   90.00
_cell.angle_beta   90.00
_cell.angle_gamma   90.00
#
_symmetry.space_group_name_H-M   'P 1'
#
loop_
_entity.id
_entity.type
_entity.pdbx_description
1 polymer ?
#
loop_
_entity_poly.entity_id
_entity_poly.type
_entity_poly.pdbx_seq_one_letter_code
_entity_poly.pdbx_strand_id
1 'polypeptide(L)'
;MRPMKIHSCLFAAAALLTAAPAFSQPYPSKPIRMMVPAAPGGVTDIVARAIAPQLTESLGQSIIVDNRSGAGGVPGTDTVAKSAPDGYTLLAVFDSFISNPFVFGNTPYDTVRDFAPVSLLIRGPQLVVAHPKLGLKSFNELLALARSRRAPLMFATAGAAT
;
A
#
# COMPACT_ATOMS: atom_id res chain seq x y z
N MET A 1 -23.41 16.05 65.44
CA MET A 1 -22.18 16.04 64.62
C MET A 1 -22.08 14.65 63.97
N ARG A 2 -22.18 14.55 62.63
CA ARG A 2 -22.19 13.26 61.90
C ARG A 2 -20.76 12.72 61.73
N PRO A 3 -20.49 11.42 61.94
CA PRO A 3 -19.15 10.86 61.82
C PRO A 3 -18.67 10.92 60.37
N MET A 4 -17.46 11.43 60.18
CA MET A 4 -16.83 11.66 58.88
C MET A 4 -16.51 10.34 58.15
N LYS A 5 -16.67 10.37 56.82
CA LYS A 5 -16.57 9.26 55.86
C LYS A 5 -15.13 8.68 55.72
N ILE A 6 -14.58 8.09 56.77
CA ILE A 6 -13.23 7.48 56.76
C ILE A 6 -13.12 6.35 55.71
N HIS A 7 -14.21 5.61 55.49
CA HIS A 7 -14.28 4.54 54.48
C HIS A 7 -14.14 5.04 53.04
N SER A 8 -14.55 6.29 52.74
CA SER A 8 -14.43 6.85 51.39
C SER A 8 -13.00 7.26 51.03
N CYS A 9 -12.18 7.64 52.02
CA CYS A 9 -10.77 7.99 51.77
C CYS A 9 -9.90 6.74 51.55
N LEU A 10 -10.22 5.62 52.22
CA LEU A 10 -9.45 4.38 52.09
C LEU A 10 -9.61 3.75 50.70
N PHE A 11 -10.81 3.84 50.11
CA PHE A 11 -11.09 3.30 48.78
C PHE A 11 -10.38 4.10 47.66
N ALA A 12 -10.26 5.42 47.81
CA ALA A 12 -9.57 6.28 46.86
C ALA A 12 -8.04 6.06 46.87
N ALA A 13 -7.45 5.78 48.05
CA ALA A 13 -6.02 5.48 48.17
C ALA A 13 -5.64 4.12 47.57
N ALA A 14 -6.52 3.12 47.67
CA ALA A 14 -6.30 1.81 47.07
C ALA A 14 -6.32 1.85 45.52
N ALA A 15 -7.14 2.72 44.91
CA ALA A 15 -7.20 2.88 43.45
C ALA A 15 -5.96 3.53 42.83
N LEU A 16 -5.22 4.34 43.62
CA LEU A 16 -3.96 4.95 43.19
C LEU A 16 -2.78 3.97 43.22
N LEU A 17 -2.86 2.91 44.02
CA LEU A 17 -1.82 1.87 44.12
C LEU A 17 -1.91 0.81 43.01
N THR A 18 -3.03 0.72 42.29
CA THR A 18 -3.22 -0.21 41.16
C THR A 18 -2.93 0.42 39.80
N ALA A 19 -2.56 1.71 39.75
CA ALA A 19 -2.17 2.38 38.52
C ALA A 19 -0.74 1.99 38.13
N ALA A 20 -0.57 0.78 37.57
CA ALA A 20 0.68 0.39 36.94
C ALA A 20 0.97 1.34 35.76
N PRO A 21 2.23 1.79 35.58
CA PRO A 21 2.59 2.61 34.44
C PRO A 21 2.31 1.85 33.14
N ALA A 22 1.39 2.37 32.33
CA ALA A 22 1.19 1.89 30.97
C ALA A 22 2.40 2.32 30.13
N PHE A 23 3.41 1.44 30.01
CA PHE A 23 4.48 1.63 29.05
C PHE A 23 3.89 1.49 27.64
N SER A 24 4.02 2.53 26.82
CA SER A 24 3.71 2.37 25.40
C SER A 24 4.57 1.24 24.86
N GLN A 25 3.95 0.28 24.18
CA GLN A 25 4.75 -0.72 23.48
C GLN A 25 5.61 0.00 22.43
N PRO A 26 6.91 -0.32 22.35
CA PRO A 26 7.74 0.22 21.30
C PRO A 26 7.17 -0.23 19.96
N TYR A 27 7.02 0.71 19.03
CA TYR A 27 6.68 0.39 17.65
C TYR A 27 7.97 0.20 16.84
N PRO A 28 8.06 -0.82 15.97
CA PRO A 28 7.15 -1.96 15.87
C PRO A 28 7.50 -3.08 16.87
N SER A 29 6.48 -3.76 17.40
CA SER A 29 6.62 -4.91 18.34
C SER A 29 6.22 -6.26 17.73
N LYS A 30 5.79 -6.26 16.47
CA LYS A 30 5.41 -7.44 15.68
C LYS A 30 5.71 -7.18 14.19
N PRO A 31 5.71 -8.21 13.33
CA PRO A 31 5.89 -8.05 11.89
C PRO A 31 4.90 -7.05 11.27
N ILE A 32 5.39 -6.26 10.31
CA ILE A 32 4.59 -5.34 9.51
C ILE A 32 4.27 -6.02 8.17
N ARG A 33 3.01 -5.96 7.75
CA ARG A 33 2.57 -6.45 6.44
C ARG A 33 2.59 -5.31 5.43
N MET A 34 3.34 -5.47 4.35
CA MET A 34 3.32 -4.59 3.20
C MET A 34 2.47 -5.21 2.09
N MET A 35 1.27 -4.66 1.90
CA MET A 35 0.36 -5.05 0.85
C MET A 35 0.85 -4.51 -0.50
N VAL A 36 0.99 -5.39 -1.48
CA VAL A 36 1.33 -5.06 -2.87
C VAL A 36 0.13 -5.43 -3.75
N PRO A 37 -0.66 -4.46 -4.23
CA PRO A 37 -1.87 -4.71 -5.00
C PRO A 37 -1.57 -5.02 -6.48
N ALA A 38 -0.55 -5.84 -6.73
CA ALA A 38 -0.05 -6.21 -8.05
C ALA A 38 0.41 -7.68 -8.07
N ALA A 39 0.54 -8.26 -9.26
CA ALA A 39 1.05 -9.61 -9.41
C ALA A 39 2.53 -9.70 -8.96
N PRO A 40 2.95 -10.85 -8.37
CA PRO A 40 4.35 -11.11 -8.08
C PRO A 40 5.24 -10.94 -9.32
N GLY A 41 6.43 -10.37 -9.16
CA GLY A 41 7.36 -10.07 -10.25
C GLY A 41 7.03 -8.80 -11.05
N GLY A 42 5.93 -8.10 -10.76
CA GLY A 42 5.69 -6.75 -11.26
C GLY A 42 6.61 -5.71 -10.62
N VAL A 43 6.67 -4.51 -11.20
CA VAL A 43 7.56 -3.42 -10.71
C VAL A 43 7.37 -3.14 -9.22
N THR A 44 6.13 -3.01 -8.75
CA THR A 44 5.84 -2.74 -7.33
C THR A 44 6.30 -3.85 -6.41
N ASP A 45 6.15 -5.12 -6.81
CA ASP A 45 6.61 -6.27 -6.03
C ASP A 45 8.14 -6.32 -5.95
N ILE A 46 8.82 -6.10 -7.07
CA ILE A 46 10.29 -6.02 -7.13
C ILE A 46 10.80 -4.94 -6.18
N VAL A 47 10.21 -3.75 -6.21
CA VAL A 47 10.61 -2.64 -5.35
C VAL A 47 10.33 -2.96 -3.88
N ALA A 48 9.13 -3.45 -3.55
CA ALA A 48 8.75 -3.82 -2.18
C ALA A 48 9.72 -4.86 -1.59
N ARG A 49 10.08 -5.88 -2.36
CA ARG A 49 11.04 -6.92 -1.94
C ARG A 49 12.47 -6.42 -1.88
N ALA A 50 12.83 -5.43 -2.69
CA ALA A 50 14.16 -4.82 -2.66
C ALA A 50 14.40 -3.95 -1.42
N ILE A 51 13.34 -3.35 -0.84
CA ILE A 51 13.45 -2.49 0.35
C ILE A 51 13.14 -3.23 1.67
N ALA A 52 12.39 -4.33 1.62
CA ALA A 52 11.95 -5.05 2.81
C ALA A 52 13.10 -5.51 3.74
N PRO A 53 14.25 -6.00 3.25
CA PRO A 53 15.37 -6.39 4.11
C PRO A 53 15.95 -5.21 4.92
N GLN A 54 16.18 -4.06 4.27
CA GLN A 54 16.75 -2.88 4.93
C GLN A 54 15.77 -2.28 5.94
N LEU A 55 14.46 -2.29 5.62
CA LEU A 55 13.43 -1.92 6.58
C LEU A 55 13.39 -2.88 7.77
N THR A 56 13.54 -4.18 7.52
CA THR A 56 13.58 -5.18 8.59
C THR A 56 14.76 -4.96 9.53
N GLU A 57 15.94 -4.68 8.98
CA GLU A 57 17.15 -4.35 9.74
C GLU A 57 16.97 -3.07 10.56
N SER A 58 16.43 -2.01 9.94
CA SER A 58 16.26 -0.70 10.60
C SER A 58 15.16 -0.70 11.66
N LEU A 59 14.09 -1.50 11.49
CA LEU A 59 12.93 -1.50 12.38
C LEU A 59 12.98 -2.61 13.43
N GLY A 60 13.86 -3.60 13.26
CA GLY A 60 13.96 -4.77 14.15
C GLY A 60 12.77 -5.73 14.08
N GLN A 61 11.86 -5.54 13.13
CA GLN A 61 10.71 -6.41 12.87
C GLN A 61 10.61 -6.71 11.38
N SER A 62 10.16 -7.93 11.04
CA SER A 62 10.08 -8.34 9.64
C SER A 62 9.03 -7.57 8.86
N ILE A 63 9.37 -7.23 7.61
CA ILE A 63 8.42 -6.75 6.61
C ILE A 63 7.95 -7.93 5.76
N ILE A 64 6.67 -8.27 5.85
CA ILE A 64 6.04 -9.35 5.08
C ILE A 64 5.37 -8.75 3.85
N VAL A 65 5.90 -9.05 2.66
CA VAL A 65 5.30 -8.64 1.38
C VAL A 65 4.13 -9.58 1.02
N ASP A 66 2.91 -9.06 0.97
CA ASP A 66 1.65 -9.78 0.67
C ASP A 66 1.09 -9.25 -0.67
N ASN A 67 1.12 -10.08 -1.72
CA ASN A 67 0.62 -9.70 -3.04
C ASN A 67 -0.88 -9.98 -3.18
N ARG A 68 -1.67 -8.96 -3.54
CA ARG A 68 -3.12 -9.07 -3.80
C ARG A 68 -3.48 -8.44 -5.15
N SER A 69 -3.40 -9.24 -6.21
CA SER A 69 -3.69 -8.82 -7.58
C SER A 69 -5.19 -8.83 -7.92
N GLY A 70 -5.57 -8.16 -9.01
CA GLY A 70 -6.92 -8.14 -9.57
C GLY A 70 -7.57 -6.75 -9.58
N ALA A 71 -8.42 -6.49 -10.58
CA ALA A 71 -9.20 -5.24 -10.73
C ALA A 71 -8.40 -3.95 -10.49
N GLY A 72 -7.23 -3.81 -11.13
CA GLY A 72 -6.35 -2.63 -10.96
C GLY A 72 -5.72 -2.47 -9.57
N GLY A 73 -5.83 -3.49 -8.70
CA GLY A 73 -5.34 -3.43 -7.32
C GLY A 73 -6.38 -2.94 -6.30
N VAL A 74 -7.63 -2.70 -6.73
CA VAL A 74 -8.70 -2.18 -5.88
C VAL A 74 -8.96 -3.06 -4.64
N PRO A 75 -9.08 -4.40 -4.72
CA PRO A 75 -9.36 -5.22 -3.53
C PRO A 75 -8.23 -5.20 -2.48
N GLY A 76 -6.97 -5.21 -2.95
CA GLY A 76 -5.81 -5.11 -2.06
C GLY A 76 -5.74 -3.75 -1.36
N THR A 77 -6.03 -2.68 -2.11
CA THR A 77 -6.07 -1.31 -1.58
C THR A 77 -7.20 -1.13 -0.56
N ASP A 78 -8.40 -1.61 -0.86
CA ASP A 78 -9.56 -1.59 0.04
C ASP A 78 -9.30 -2.31 1.37
N THR A 79 -8.59 -3.44 1.30
CA THR A 79 -8.18 -4.19 2.50
C THR A 79 -7.31 -3.34 3.42
N VAL A 80 -6.41 -2.52 2.88
CA VAL A 80 -5.56 -1.62 3.67
C VAL A 80 -6.35 -0.41 4.18
N ALA A 81 -7.21 0.19 3.36
CA ALA A 81 -8.08 1.31 3.77
C ALA A 81 -8.92 0.96 5.01
N LYS A 82 -9.35 -0.30 5.14
CA LYS A 82 -10.18 -0.80 6.24
C LYS A 82 -9.37 -1.44 7.38
N SER A 83 -8.04 -1.46 7.27
CA SER A 83 -7.17 -2.02 8.31
C SER A 83 -7.06 -1.09 9.52
N ALA A 84 -6.58 -1.63 10.65
CA ALA A 84 -6.30 -0.81 11.81
C ALA A 84 -5.22 0.25 11.47
N PRO A 85 -5.41 1.53 11.80
CA PRO A 85 -4.43 2.59 11.55
C PRO A 85 -3.29 2.54 12.59
N ASP A 86 -2.67 1.38 12.77
CA ASP A 86 -1.67 1.08 13.81
C ASP A 86 -0.25 0.93 13.24
N GLY A 87 -0.08 1.16 11.93
CA GLY A 87 1.20 1.10 11.23
C GLY A 87 1.69 -0.32 10.91
N TYR A 88 0.92 -1.37 11.21
CA TYR A 88 1.31 -2.76 10.89
C TYR A 88 0.78 -3.24 9.54
N THR A 89 -0.05 -2.44 8.86
CA THR A 89 -0.47 -2.68 7.48
C THR A 89 -0.06 -1.47 6.64
N LEU A 90 0.87 -1.69 5.71
CA LEU A 90 1.33 -0.70 4.76
C LEU A 90 0.81 -1.05 3.36
N LEU A 91 0.64 -0.05 2.51
CA LEU A 91 0.28 -0.23 1.11
C LEU A 91 1.42 0.28 0.22
N ALA A 92 1.96 -0.60 -0.61
CA ALA A 92 2.89 -0.23 -1.67
C ALA A 92 2.09 0.02 -2.96
N VAL A 93 1.89 1.29 -3.30
CA VAL A 93 1.05 1.70 -4.45
C VAL A 93 1.87 1.97 -5.71
N PHE A 94 1.17 1.99 -6.84
CA PHE A 94 1.66 2.50 -8.12
C PHE A 94 0.73 3.63 -8.61
N ASP A 95 0.96 4.20 -9.79
CA ASP A 95 0.12 5.27 -10.36
C ASP A 95 -1.37 4.89 -10.47
N SER A 96 -1.65 3.59 -10.67
CA SER A 96 -2.99 3.00 -10.65
C SER A 96 -3.82 3.38 -9.43
N PHE A 97 -3.18 3.57 -8.27
CA PHE A 97 -3.88 3.95 -7.05
C PHE A 97 -4.69 5.24 -7.22
N ILE A 98 -4.13 6.23 -7.92
CA ILE A 98 -4.79 7.52 -8.18
C ILE A 98 -5.69 7.46 -9.42
N SER A 99 -5.36 6.67 -10.44
CA SER A 99 -6.16 6.60 -11.68
C SER A 99 -7.39 5.69 -11.55
N ASN A 100 -7.37 4.68 -10.67
CA ASN A 100 -8.45 3.70 -10.49
C ASN A 100 -9.84 4.33 -10.26
N PRO A 101 -10.03 5.34 -9.38
CA PRO A 101 -11.33 6.00 -9.21
C PRO A 101 -11.90 6.57 -10.51
N PHE A 102 -11.04 7.08 -11.41
CA PHE A 102 -11.46 7.66 -12.69
C PHE A 102 -11.77 6.60 -13.77
N VAL A 103 -11.16 5.41 -13.66
CA VAL A 103 -11.34 4.32 -14.63
C VAL A 103 -12.50 3.40 -14.25
N PHE A 104 -12.64 3.08 -12.96
CA PHE A 104 -13.68 2.18 -12.45
C PHE A 104 -14.95 2.91 -11.98
N GLY A 105 -14.92 4.24 -11.89
CA GLY A 105 -16.07 5.08 -11.54
C GLY A 105 -16.42 5.12 -10.05
N ASN A 106 -16.26 4.00 -9.33
CA ASN A 106 -16.45 3.92 -7.88
C ASN A 106 -15.45 2.92 -7.25
N THR A 107 -14.42 3.44 -6.59
CA THR A 107 -13.58 2.66 -5.67
C THR A 107 -14.18 2.67 -4.26
N PRO A 108 -14.03 1.58 -3.47
CA PRO A 108 -14.56 1.49 -2.10
C PRO A 108 -13.72 2.27 -1.06
N TYR A 109 -12.81 3.12 -1.52
CA TYR A 109 -11.90 3.95 -0.73
C TYR A 109 -11.68 5.29 -1.44
N ASP A 110 -11.32 6.29 -0.65
CA ASP A 110 -10.85 7.60 -1.08
C ASP A 110 -9.32 7.66 -0.97
N THR A 111 -8.65 7.96 -2.08
CA THR A 111 -7.18 7.90 -2.19
C THR A 111 -6.46 8.98 -1.37
N VAL A 112 -7.16 10.06 -0.99
CA VAL A 112 -6.61 11.20 -0.25
C VAL A 112 -7.02 11.15 1.21
N ARG A 113 -8.29 10.82 1.50
CA ARG A 113 -8.83 10.81 2.86
C ARG A 113 -8.45 9.56 3.64
N ASP A 114 -8.44 8.39 3.00
CA ASP A 114 -8.36 7.11 3.73
C ASP A 114 -6.92 6.60 3.90
N PHE A 115 -5.91 7.34 3.42
CA PHE A 115 -4.50 6.93 3.46
C PHE A 115 -3.57 8.05 3.92
N ALA A 116 -2.60 7.68 4.77
CA ALA A 116 -1.49 8.56 5.13
C ALA A 116 -0.28 8.26 4.23
N PRO A 117 0.25 9.24 3.48
CA PRO A 117 1.44 9.04 2.66
C PRO A 117 2.68 8.85 3.55
N VAL A 118 3.49 7.82 3.25
CA VAL A 118 4.71 7.51 4.01
C VAL A 118 5.95 8.00 3.27
N SER A 119 6.19 7.51 2.06
CA SER A 119 7.35 7.88 1.25
C SER A 119 7.15 7.53 -0.22
N LEU A 120 7.84 8.26 -1.11
CA LEU A 120 8.00 7.88 -2.51
C LEU A 120 9.15 6.87 -2.62
N LEU A 121 8.85 5.63 -3.04
CA LEU A 121 9.86 4.58 -3.12
C LEU A 121 10.77 4.74 -4.34
N ILE A 122 10.19 4.91 -5.52
CA ILE A 122 10.92 5.09 -6.78
C ILE A 122 10.14 6.00 -7.74
N ARG A 123 10.85 6.56 -8.72
CA ARG A 123 10.27 7.21 -9.90
C ARG A 123 11.06 6.76 -11.13
N GLY A 124 10.37 6.39 -12.20
CA GLY A 124 11.00 5.95 -13.44
C GLY A 124 10.13 6.26 -14.67
N PRO A 125 10.73 6.34 -15.86
CA PRO A 125 9.99 6.51 -17.09
C PRO A 125 9.27 5.21 -17.48
N GLN A 126 8.12 5.34 -18.15
CA GLN A 126 7.51 4.23 -18.90
C GLN A 126 8.13 4.16 -20.29
N LEU A 127 8.31 2.94 -20.81
CA LEU A 127 8.91 2.67 -22.11
C LEU A 127 7.90 2.01 -23.04
N VAL A 128 7.84 2.49 -24.28
CA VAL A 128 7.12 1.81 -25.36
C VAL A 128 8.03 0.73 -25.93
N VAL A 129 7.65 -0.52 -25.73
CA VAL A 129 8.40 -1.69 -26.20
C VAL A 129 7.55 -2.47 -27.20
N ALA A 130 8.13 -2.81 -28.34
CA ALA A 130 7.48 -3.60 -29.39
C ALA A 130 8.12 -4.99 -29.48
N HIS A 131 7.32 -6.01 -29.80
CA HIS A 131 7.84 -7.34 -30.04
C HIS A 131 8.82 -7.32 -31.24
N PRO A 132 10.02 -7.92 -31.15
CA PRO A 132 11.08 -7.76 -32.16
C PRO A 132 10.65 -8.20 -33.58
N LYS A 133 9.73 -9.17 -33.69
CA LYS A 133 9.14 -9.60 -34.98
C LYS A 133 8.41 -8.49 -35.75
N LEU A 134 8.05 -7.37 -35.12
CA LEU A 134 7.46 -6.24 -35.81
C LEU A 134 8.50 -5.43 -36.62
N GLY A 135 9.80 -5.62 -36.36
CA GLY A 135 10.88 -4.98 -37.12
C GLY A 135 10.97 -3.46 -36.97
N LEU A 136 10.24 -2.88 -36.01
CA LEU A 136 10.16 -1.44 -35.78
C LEU A 136 11.46 -0.94 -35.15
N LYS A 137 12.02 0.14 -35.71
CA LYS A 137 13.24 0.78 -35.23
C LYS A 137 12.99 2.17 -34.63
N SER A 138 11.78 2.67 -34.75
CA SER A 138 11.40 3.99 -34.24
C SER A 138 9.92 4.04 -33.84
N PHE A 139 9.59 5.00 -32.98
CA PHE A 139 8.19 5.28 -32.64
C PHE A 139 7.37 5.75 -33.84
N ASN A 140 8.01 6.45 -34.80
CA ASN A 140 7.36 6.87 -36.04
C ASN A 140 6.91 5.69 -36.89
N GLU A 141 7.71 4.62 -36.97
CA GLU A 141 7.32 3.38 -37.65
C GLU A 141 6.16 2.69 -36.94
N LEU A 142 6.13 2.71 -35.59
CA LEU A 142 4.99 2.19 -34.83
C LEU A 142 3.70 2.96 -35.16
N LEU A 143 3.77 4.29 -35.20
CA LEU A 143 2.62 5.14 -35.56
C LEU A 143 2.14 4.89 -36.99
N ALA A 144 3.08 4.77 -37.95
CA ALA A 144 2.75 4.46 -39.34
C ALA A 144 2.09 3.08 -39.46
N LEU A 145 2.61 2.07 -38.75
CA LEU A 145 2.02 0.73 -38.71
C LEU A 145 0.63 0.74 -38.07
N ALA A 146 0.44 1.45 -36.96
CA ALA A 146 -0.85 1.53 -36.27
C ALA A 146 -1.93 2.16 -37.15
N ARG A 147 -1.59 3.19 -37.92
CA ARG A 147 -2.52 3.90 -38.82
C ARG A 147 -2.87 3.12 -40.09
N SER A 148 -1.95 2.30 -40.60
CA SER A 148 -2.18 1.57 -41.86
C SER A 148 -3.00 0.28 -41.68
N ARG A 149 -3.10 -0.24 -40.46
CA ARG A 149 -3.84 -1.48 -40.19
C ARG A 149 -5.34 -1.23 -40.05
N ARG A 150 -6.12 -2.09 -40.72
CA ARG A 150 -7.58 -2.14 -40.56
C ARG A 150 -8.02 -2.74 -39.22
N ALA A 151 -7.22 -3.66 -38.68
CA ALA A 151 -7.40 -4.24 -37.35
C ALA A 151 -6.44 -3.55 -36.36
N PRO A 152 -6.89 -3.16 -35.14
CA PRO A 152 -6.04 -2.51 -34.16
C PRO A 152 -4.83 -3.34 -33.76
N LEU A 153 -3.73 -2.67 -33.40
CA LEU A 153 -2.62 -3.33 -32.72
C LEU A 153 -3.03 -3.69 -31.30
N MET A 154 -2.74 -4.93 -30.91
CA MET A 154 -2.87 -5.34 -29.52
C MET A 154 -1.67 -4.82 -28.73
N PHE A 155 -1.92 -4.30 -27.52
CA PHE A 155 -0.89 -3.90 -26.58
C PHE A 155 -1.13 -4.57 -25.23
N ALA A 156 -0.06 -4.78 -24.48
CA ALA A 156 -0.12 -5.30 -23.11
C ALA A 156 -0.17 -4.15 -22.11
N THR A 157 -0.86 -4.36 -21.00
CA THR A 157 -0.93 -3.45 -19.86
C THR A 157 -0.71 -4.24 -18.57
N ALA A 158 -0.21 -3.60 -17.51
CA ALA A 158 -0.06 -4.21 -16.19
C ALA A 158 -1.41 -4.42 -15.47
N GLY A 159 -2.49 -3.85 -16.01
CA GLY A 159 -3.85 -3.92 -15.49
C GLY A 159 -4.67 -2.73 -15.98
N ALA A 160 -6.00 -2.81 -15.90
CA ALA A 160 -6.81 -1.63 -16.19
C ALA A 160 -6.34 -0.44 -15.33
N ALA A 161 -6.29 0.74 -15.95
CA ALA A 161 -5.76 1.99 -15.39
C ALA A 161 -4.22 2.13 -15.27
N THR A 162 -3.43 1.24 -15.92
CA THR A 162 -1.97 1.34 -16.10
C THR A 162 -1.56 1.27 -17.57
#